data_AF-A0A1R2C285-F1
#
_entry.id   AF-A0A1R2C285-F1
#
_cell.length_a   1.000
_cell.length_b   1.000
_cell.length_c   1.000
_cell.angle_alpha   90.00
_cell.angle_beta   90.00
_cell.angle_gamma   90.00
#
_symmetry.space_group_name_H-M   'P 1'
#
loop_
_entity.id
_entity.type
_entity.pdbx_description
1 polymer ?
#
loop_
_entity_poly.entity_id
_entity_poly.type
_entity_poly.pdbx_seq_one_letter_code
_entity_poly.pdbx_strand_id
1 'polypeptide(L)'
;MSTSCSNCLKTIPLEVFVLHEAHCVRFLSLCELCNVVVPKKLKLSHDETNHRLTECEFCCQKFEGKKLSLHKTSCKARPRPCLYCGAYFDLYTLINHEDTCGNRTEYCSSCGSYIIIKEYDEHIDLCILQDSLYPESLKQKPSSPHPAKKKLKKNTE
;
A
#
# COMPACT_ATOMS: atom_id res chain seq x y z
N MET A 1 -48.10 -25.96 -0.70
CA MET A 1 -46.68 -26.30 -1.03
C MET A 1 -46.04 -25.09 -1.69
N SER A 2 -44.76 -24.80 -1.44
CA SER A 2 -44.04 -23.65 -2.01
C SER A 2 -42.69 -24.07 -2.55
N THR A 3 -42.19 -23.38 -3.57
CA THR A 3 -40.89 -23.66 -4.21
C THR A 3 -40.08 -22.37 -4.38
N SER A 4 -38.75 -22.48 -4.52
CA SER A 4 -37.88 -21.33 -4.74
C SER A 4 -37.82 -20.95 -6.22
N CYS A 5 -37.96 -19.66 -6.53
CA CYS A 5 -37.75 -19.12 -7.88
C CYS A 5 -36.24 -19.01 -8.17
N SER A 6 -35.76 -19.60 -9.27
CA SER A 6 -34.35 -19.52 -9.67
C SER A 6 -33.88 -18.11 -10.07
N ASN A 7 -34.79 -17.23 -10.51
CA ASN A 7 -34.45 -15.89 -10.98
C ASN A 7 -34.38 -14.84 -9.86
N CYS A 8 -35.31 -14.88 -8.89
CA CYS A 8 -35.29 -13.95 -7.75
C CYS A 8 -34.96 -14.57 -6.40
N LEU A 9 -34.74 -15.88 -6.34
CA LEU A 9 -34.39 -16.66 -5.15
C LEU A 9 -35.42 -16.59 -4.00
N LYS A 10 -36.63 -16.10 -4.28
CA LYS A 10 -37.73 -16.06 -3.30
C LYS A 10 -38.50 -17.37 -3.30
N THR A 11 -38.98 -17.78 -2.13
CA THR A 11 -39.93 -18.89 -1.96
C THR A 11 -41.34 -18.43 -2.30
N ILE A 12 -41.96 -19.08 -3.27
CA ILE A 12 -43.28 -18.73 -3.83
C ILE A 12 -44.21 -19.94 -3.73
N PRO A 13 -45.49 -19.77 -3.32
CA PRO A 13 -46.47 -20.85 -3.33
C PRO A 13 -46.68 -21.42 -4.75
N LEU A 14 -46.82 -22.74 -4.86
CA LEU A 14 -46.96 -23.42 -6.17
C LEU A 14 -48.15 -22.90 -6.98
N GLU A 15 -49.26 -22.57 -6.30
CA GLU A 15 -50.51 -22.06 -6.90
C GLU A 15 -50.31 -20.78 -7.74
N VAL A 16 -49.35 -19.94 -7.36
CA VAL A 16 -49.08 -18.66 -8.02
C VAL A 16 -47.73 -18.63 -8.74
N PHE A 17 -47.01 -19.77 -8.77
CA PHE A 17 -45.63 -19.82 -9.26
C PHE A 17 -45.53 -19.44 -10.75
N VAL A 18 -46.43 -19.95 -11.60
CA VAL A 18 -46.41 -19.68 -13.05
C VAL A 18 -46.60 -18.18 -13.33
N LEU A 19 -47.54 -17.53 -12.63
CA LEU A 19 -47.76 -16.09 -12.75
C LEU A 19 -46.55 -15.30 -12.24
N HIS A 20 -46.00 -15.71 -11.10
CA HIS A 20 -44.79 -15.12 -10.55
C HIS A 20 -43.61 -15.25 -11.51
N GLU A 21 -43.37 -16.43 -12.07
CA GLU A 21 -42.24 -16.72 -12.95
C GLU A 21 -42.29 -15.84 -14.20
N ALA A 22 -43.44 -15.78 -14.87
CA ALA A 22 -43.64 -14.91 -16.02
C ALA A 22 -43.36 -13.43 -15.69
N HIS A 23 -43.84 -12.94 -14.55
CA HIS A 23 -43.59 -11.57 -14.10
C HIS A 23 -42.12 -11.35 -13.71
N CYS A 24 -41.55 -12.28 -12.96
CA CYS A 24 -40.20 -12.21 -12.42
C CYS A 24 -39.18 -12.19 -13.55
N VAL A 25 -39.25 -13.14 -14.49
CA VAL A 25 -38.33 -13.23 -15.63
C VAL A 25 -38.50 -12.03 -16.56
N ARG A 26 -39.72 -11.46 -16.67
CA ARG A 26 -39.94 -10.27 -17.49
C ARG A 26 -39.25 -9.02 -16.94
N PHE A 27 -39.24 -8.83 -15.61
CA PHE A 27 -38.85 -7.56 -15.01
C PHE A 27 -37.58 -7.58 -14.17
N LEU A 28 -37.19 -8.74 -13.65
CA LEU A 28 -36.05 -8.91 -12.78
C LEU A 28 -35.01 -9.80 -13.44
N SER A 29 -33.74 -9.55 -13.14
CA SER A 29 -32.63 -10.41 -13.49
C SER A 29 -31.70 -10.57 -12.30
N LEU A 30 -31.22 -11.80 -12.07
CA LEU A 30 -30.12 -12.04 -11.15
C LEU A 30 -28.81 -11.55 -11.79
N CYS A 31 -28.03 -10.75 -11.06
CA CYS A 31 -26.73 -10.31 -11.53
C CYS A 31 -25.69 -11.42 -11.35
N GLU A 32 -25.04 -11.86 -12.43
CA GLU A 32 -24.05 -12.96 -12.39
C GLU A 32 -22.76 -12.62 -11.61
N LEU A 33 -22.44 -11.33 -11.45
CA LEU A 33 -21.22 -10.88 -10.78
C LEU A 33 -21.36 -10.81 -9.25
N CYS A 34 -22.56 -10.52 -8.73
CA CYS A 34 -22.79 -10.35 -7.30
C CYS A 34 -24.02 -11.08 -6.75
N ASN A 35 -24.75 -11.83 -7.58
CA ASN A 35 -25.95 -12.58 -7.25
C ASN A 35 -27.07 -11.74 -6.60
N VAL A 36 -27.11 -10.44 -6.89
CA VAL A 36 -28.19 -9.55 -6.46
C VAL A 36 -29.27 -9.51 -7.54
N VAL A 37 -30.53 -9.56 -7.13
CA VAL A 37 -31.68 -9.41 -8.03
C VAL A 37 -31.87 -7.93 -8.37
N VAL A 38 -31.82 -7.61 -9.65
CA VAL A 38 -31.89 -6.23 -10.16
C VAL A 38 -33.06 -6.11 -11.14
N PRO A 39 -33.86 -5.03 -11.09
CA PRO A 39 -34.81 -4.74 -12.14
C PRO A 39 -34.08 -4.59 -13.48
N LYS A 40 -34.53 -5.27 -14.55
CA LYS A 40 -33.89 -5.24 -15.87
C LYS A 40 -33.67 -3.83 -16.40
N LYS A 41 -34.62 -2.92 -16.14
CA LYS A 41 -34.51 -1.49 -16.49
C LYS A 41 -33.36 -0.76 -15.79
N LEU A 42 -32.88 -1.26 -14.66
CA LEU A 42 -31.77 -0.71 -13.87
C LEU A 42 -30.48 -1.53 -14.03
N LYS A 43 -30.49 -2.64 -14.78
CA LYS A 43 -29.35 -3.56 -14.89
C LYS A 43 -28.09 -2.87 -15.44
N LEU A 44 -28.24 -2.05 -16.47
CA LEU A 44 -27.12 -1.27 -17.04
C LEU A 44 -26.50 -0.32 -16.00
N SER A 45 -27.33 0.50 -15.33
CA SER A 45 -26.85 1.41 -14.29
C SER A 45 -26.22 0.66 -13.11
N HIS A 46 -26.77 -0.50 -12.72
CA HIS A 46 -26.17 -1.37 -11.72
C HIS A 46 -24.78 -1.84 -12.16
N ASP A 47 -24.63 -2.29 -13.40
CA ASP A 47 -23.35 -2.76 -13.92
C ASP A 47 -22.31 -1.63 -13.99
N GLU A 48 -22.71 -0.45 -14.46
CA GLU A 48 -21.82 0.72 -14.53
C GLU A 48 -21.39 1.24 -13.15
N THR A 49 -22.23 1.13 -12.13
CA THR A 49 -21.93 1.67 -10.79
C THR A 49 -21.25 0.65 -9.88
N ASN A 50 -21.58 -0.64 -10.02
CA ASN A 50 -21.10 -1.69 -9.11
C ASN A 50 -19.98 -2.53 -9.73
N HIS A 51 -20.03 -2.74 -11.05
CA HIS A 51 -19.17 -3.69 -11.76
C HIS A 51 -18.22 -3.05 -12.78
N ARG A 52 -18.31 -1.74 -12.97
CA ARG A 52 -17.39 -1.00 -13.84
C ARG A 52 -15.96 -1.16 -13.33
N LEU A 53 -15.14 -1.76 -14.18
CA LEU A 53 -13.72 -1.90 -13.94
C LEU A 53 -13.03 -0.57 -14.19
N THR A 54 -12.29 -0.10 -13.18
CA THR A 54 -11.44 1.09 -13.27
C THR A 54 -10.01 0.70 -12.98
N GLU A 55 -9.06 1.31 -13.68
CA GLU A 55 -7.63 1.04 -13.53
C GLU A 55 -7.08 1.70 -12.26
N CYS A 56 -6.19 0.99 -11.58
CA CYS A 56 -5.39 1.55 -10.50
C CYS A 56 -4.32 2.49 -11.06
N GLU A 57 -4.24 3.71 -10.53
CA GLU A 57 -3.26 4.73 -10.94
C GLU A 57 -1.80 4.33 -10.68
N PHE A 58 -1.56 3.36 -9.80
CA PHE A 58 -0.20 2.94 -9.40
C PHE A 58 0.27 1.69 -10.15
N CYS A 59 -0.61 0.72 -10.44
CA CYS A 59 -0.23 -0.56 -11.05
C CYS A 59 -0.96 -0.88 -12.37
N CYS A 60 -1.85 -0.01 -12.84
CA CYS A 60 -2.66 -0.17 -14.04
C CYS A 60 -3.57 -1.42 -14.08
N GLN A 61 -3.68 -2.16 -12.97
CA GLN A 61 -4.61 -3.30 -12.87
C GLN A 61 -6.05 -2.80 -12.72
N LYS A 62 -6.99 -3.55 -13.31
CA LYS A 62 -8.41 -3.21 -13.35
C LYS A 62 -9.16 -3.84 -12.18
N PHE A 63 -9.98 -3.05 -11.49
CA PHE A 63 -10.78 -3.49 -10.36
C PHE A 63 -12.18 -2.86 -10.38
N GLU A 64 -13.19 -3.57 -9.86
CA GLU A 64 -14.53 -3.01 -9.58
C GLU A 64 -14.45 -1.97 -8.46
N GLY A 65 -15.38 -1.01 -8.41
CA GLY A 65 -15.28 0.18 -7.54
C GLY A 65 -14.90 -0.10 -6.06
N LYS A 66 -15.61 -1.00 -5.37
CA LYS A 66 -15.29 -1.35 -3.97
C LYS A 66 -13.93 -2.05 -3.84
N LYS A 67 -13.60 -2.95 -4.77
CA LYS A 67 -12.33 -3.69 -4.79
C LYS A 67 -11.15 -2.76 -5.08
N LEU A 68 -11.33 -1.77 -5.97
CA LEU A 68 -10.32 -0.76 -6.28
C LEU A 68 -9.97 0.08 -5.05
N SER A 69 -11.00 0.53 -4.32
CA SER A 69 -10.82 1.36 -3.12
C SER A 69 -9.98 0.64 -2.06
N LEU A 70 -10.26 -0.64 -1.82
CA LEU A 70 -9.46 -1.48 -0.92
C LEU A 70 -8.06 -1.77 -1.48
N HIS A 71 -7.93 -2.00 -2.79
CA HIS A 71 -6.64 -2.21 -3.42
C HIS A 71 -5.73 -0.98 -3.28
N LYS A 72 -6.24 0.24 -3.42
CA LYS A 72 -5.43 1.48 -3.32
C LYS A 72 -4.72 1.63 -1.98
N THR A 73 -5.24 1.06 -0.89
CA THR A 73 -4.57 1.11 0.42
C THR A 73 -3.44 0.09 0.53
N SER A 74 -3.50 -1.02 -0.21
CA SER A 74 -2.53 -2.13 -0.14
C SER A 74 -1.71 -2.34 -1.43
N CYS A 75 -1.88 -1.47 -2.42
CA CYS A 75 -1.19 -1.56 -3.71
C CYS A 75 0.33 -1.51 -3.50
N LYS A 76 1.04 -2.54 -3.96
CA LYS A 76 2.51 -2.63 -3.84
C LYS A 76 3.25 -1.59 -4.68
N ALA A 77 2.64 -1.17 -5.79
CA ALA A 77 3.18 -0.13 -6.66
C ALA A 77 2.92 1.29 -6.13
N ARG A 78 2.11 1.45 -5.07
CA ARG A 78 1.85 2.75 -4.47
C ARG A 78 3.14 3.29 -3.82
N PRO A 79 3.63 4.46 -4.24
CA PRO A 79 4.84 5.04 -3.67
C PRO A 79 4.67 5.41 -2.18
N ARG A 80 5.73 5.23 -1.40
CA ARG A 80 5.82 5.55 0.03
C ARG A 80 7.16 6.24 0.33
N PRO A 81 7.19 7.16 1.31
CA PRO A 81 8.43 7.85 1.66
C PRO A 81 9.37 6.92 2.43
N CYS A 82 10.66 7.06 2.17
CA CYS A 82 11.72 6.52 3.02
C CYS A 82 11.71 7.20 4.38
N LEU A 83 11.76 6.41 5.45
CA LEU A 83 11.82 6.92 6.83
C LEU A 83 13.04 7.81 7.12
N TYR A 84 14.12 7.65 6.35
CA TYR A 84 15.41 8.30 6.60
C TYR A 84 15.68 9.51 5.70
N CYS A 85 15.23 9.49 4.43
CA CYS A 85 15.48 10.58 3.48
C CYS A 85 14.23 11.25 2.90
N GLY A 86 13.03 10.71 3.18
CA GLY A 86 11.77 11.24 2.69
C GLY A 86 11.49 11.03 1.19
N ALA A 87 12.42 10.47 0.42
CA ALA A 87 12.19 10.18 -1.00
C ALA A 87 11.17 9.05 -1.19
N TYR A 88 10.37 9.14 -2.26
CA TYR A 88 9.26 8.20 -2.52
C TYR A 88 9.66 7.06 -3.43
N PHE A 89 9.34 5.83 -3.02
CA PHE A 89 9.62 4.60 -3.76
C PHE A 89 8.43 3.64 -3.72
N ASP A 90 8.30 2.75 -4.71
CA ASP A 90 7.41 1.59 -4.59
C ASP A 90 7.85 0.65 -3.46
N LEU A 91 6.99 -0.29 -3.05
CA LEU A 91 7.28 -1.15 -1.89
C LEU A 91 8.57 -1.95 -2.02
N TYR A 92 8.85 -2.52 -3.20
CA TYR A 92 10.01 -3.40 -3.38
C TYR A 92 11.30 -2.58 -3.38
N THR A 93 11.29 -1.44 -4.07
CA THR A 93 12.42 -0.51 -4.10
C THR A 93 12.66 0.13 -2.73
N LEU A 94 11.60 0.46 -1.99
CA LEU A 94 11.69 1.09 -0.67
C LEU A 94 12.43 0.21 0.33
N ILE A 95 12.12 -1.09 0.41
CA ILE A 95 12.75 -2.00 1.37
C ILE A 95 14.27 -2.04 1.18
N ASN A 96 14.72 -2.20 -0.07
CA ASN A 96 16.15 -2.22 -0.39
C ASN A 96 16.80 -0.85 -0.18
N HIS A 97 16.08 0.23 -0.51
CA HIS A 97 16.54 1.58 -0.28
C HIS A 97 16.73 1.87 1.21
N GLU A 98 15.77 1.54 2.07
CA GLU A 98 15.80 1.80 3.51
C GLU A 98 16.95 1.06 4.22
N ASP A 99 17.26 -0.17 3.81
CA ASP A 99 18.45 -0.88 4.32
C ASP A 99 19.73 -0.07 4.07
N THR A 100 19.91 0.44 2.85
CA THR A 100 21.10 1.23 2.53
C THR A 100 21.05 2.66 3.09
N CYS A 101 19.88 3.29 3.07
CA CYS A 101 19.70 4.69 3.46
C CYS A 101 19.78 4.84 4.99
N GLY A 102 19.21 3.91 5.74
CA GLY A 102 19.26 3.91 7.20
C GLY A 102 20.63 3.61 7.77
N ASN A 103 21.48 2.90 7.01
CA ASN A 103 22.87 2.61 7.37
C ASN A 103 23.85 3.76 7.05
N ARG A 104 23.37 4.85 6.42
CA ARG A 104 24.19 6.06 6.28
C ARG A 104 24.47 6.65 7.66
N THR A 105 25.56 7.39 7.78
CA THR A 105 25.89 8.11 9.01
C THR A 105 25.62 9.60 8.88
N GLU A 106 25.18 10.19 10.00
CA GLU A 106 25.03 11.63 10.18
C GLU A 106 25.91 12.13 11.32
N TYR A 107 26.31 13.40 11.23
CA TYR A 107 27.21 14.02 12.18
C TYR A 107 26.44 14.53 13.39
N CYS A 108 26.76 14.00 14.57
CA CYS A 108 26.22 14.49 15.83
C CYS A 108 27.06 15.69 16.32
N SER A 109 26.43 16.86 16.40
CA SER A 109 27.09 18.08 16.89
C SER A 109 27.45 18.06 18.37
N SER A 110 26.75 17.26 19.20
CA SER A 110 26.99 17.20 20.65
C SER A 110 28.22 16.37 21.02
N CYS A 111 28.43 15.22 20.38
CA CYS A 111 29.59 14.37 20.66
C CYS A 111 30.68 14.40 19.57
N GLY A 112 30.43 15.06 18.45
CA GLY A 112 31.35 15.15 17.31
C GLY A 112 31.55 13.84 16.54
N SER A 113 30.71 12.83 16.78
CA SER A 113 30.82 11.50 16.16
C SER A 113 29.83 11.34 15.01
N TYR A 114 30.17 10.45 14.06
CA TYR A 114 29.26 10.03 13.00
C TYR A 114 28.44 8.84 13.48
N ILE A 115 27.12 8.99 13.46
CA ILE A 115 26.15 8.03 14.02
C ILE A 115 25.25 7.53 12.89
N ILE A 116 24.90 6.25 12.91
CA ILE A 116 24.02 5.66 11.89
C ILE A 116 22.63 6.27 12.00
N ILE A 117 22.02 6.69 10.88
CA ILE A 117 20.73 7.43 10.87
C ILE A 117 19.63 6.66 11.61
N LYS A 118 19.51 5.34 11.38
CA LYS A 118 18.48 4.52 12.05
C LYS A 118 18.65 4.41 13.57
N GLU A 119 19.84 4.73 14.08
CA GLU A 119 20.20 4.71 15.51
C GLU A 119 20.29 6.15 16.07
N TYR A 120 20.05 7.17 15.25
CA TYR A 120 20.34 8.55 15.58
C TYR A 120 19.42 9.07 16.70
N ASP A 121 18.13 8.72 16.65
CA ASP A 121 17.16 9.12 17.67
C ASP A 121 17.55 8.56 19.05
N GLU A 122 17.86 7.25 19.13
CA GLU A 122 18.33 6.60 20.36
C GLU A 122 19.66 7.18 20.85
N HIS A 123 20.56 7.54 19.91
CA HIS A 123 21.81 8.19 20.25
C HIS A 123 21.58 9.55 20.89
N ILE A 124 20.70 10.39 20.33
CA ILE A 124 20.48 11.76 20.81
C ILE A 124 19.99 11.75 22.26
N ASP A 125 19.07 10.84 22.60
CA ASP A 125 18.55 10.69 23.97
C ASP A 125 19.66 10.42 25.00
N LEU A 126 20.65 9.60 24.64
CA LEU A 126 21.77 9.25 25.52
C LEU A 126 22.91 10.29 25.46
N CYS A 127 23.14 10.88 24.29
CA CYS A 127 24.26 11.77 24.00
C CYS A 127 24.11 13.12 24.73
N ILE A 128 22.89 13.67 24.75
CA ILE A 128 22.60 14.93 25.47
C ILE A 128 22.82 14.73 26.98
N LEU A 129 22.43 13.58 27.53
CA LEU A 129 22.65 13.27 28.94
C LEU A 129 24.13 13.17 29.28
N GLN A 130 24.94 12.55 28.41
CA GLN A 130 26.40 12.48 28.61
C GLN A 130 27.08 13.84 28.50
N ASP A 131 26.61 14.74 27.64
CA ASP A 131 27.15 16.11 27.51
C ASP A 131 26.90 16.94 28.77
N SER A 132 25.75 16.73 29.43
CA SER A 132 25.39 17.44 30.67
C SER A 132 26.15 16.98 31.93
N LEU A 133 26.65 15.73 31.95
CA LEU A 133 27.30 15.13 33.11
C LEU A 133 28.84 15.16 33.03
N TYR A 134 29.42 15.31 31.84
CA TYR A 134 30.87 15.34 31.63
C TYR A 134 31.27 16.33 30.50
N PRO A 135 31.33 17.64 30.79
CA PRO A 135 31.78 18.63 29.80
C PRO A 135 33.26 18.42 29.41
N GLU A 136 33.48 18.15 28.12
CA GLU A 136 34.65 18.44 27.25
C GLU A 136 36.11 18.19 27.69
N SER A 137 36.45 17.70 28.88
CA SER A 137 37.87 17.62 29.28
C SER A 137 38.63 16.32 28.91
N LEU A 138 38.01 15.32 28.26
CA LEU A 138 38.66 14.01 28.00
C LEU A 138 38.44 13.35 26.62
N LYS A 139 37.75 13.98 25.65
CA LYS A 139 37.52 13.33 24.35
C LYS A 139 38.76 13.40 23.45
N GLN A 140 39.57 12.35 23.46
CA GLN A 140 40.57 12.10 22.41
C GLN A 140 39.85 11.95 21.07
N LYS A 141 40.32 12.69 20.06
CA LYS A 141 39.79 12.70 18.68
C LYS A 141 39.66 11.28 18.14
N PRO A 142 38.48 10.84 17.66
CA PRO A 142 38.39 9.66 16.83
C PRO A 142 39.20 9.91 15.56
N SER A 143 40.10 8.97 15.27
CA SER A 143 40.88 8.90 14.04
C SER A 143 39.99 8.97 12.81
N SER A 144 40.40 9.82 11.87
CA SER A 144 39.84 9.99 10.53
C SER A 144 39.36 8.68 9.89
N PRO A 145 38.21 8.65 9.21
CA PRO A 145 37.95 7.58 8.25
C PRO A 145 38.98 7.69 7.12
N HIS A 146 39.79 6.66 6.95
CA HIS A 146 40.67 6.49 5.79
C HIS A 146 39.88 6.60 4.47
N PRO A 147 40.55 7.04 3.39
CA PRO A 147 39.89 7.53 2.18
C PRO A 147 39.15 6.43 1.41
N ALA A 148 38.05 6.85 0.77
CA ALA A 148 37.35 6.07 -0.25
C ALA A 148 38.35 5.56 -1.31
N LYS A 149 38.40 4.23 -1.48
CA LYS A 149 39.17 3.58 -2.56
C LYS A 149 38.67 4.10 -3.91
N LYS A 150 39.48 4.92 -4.59
CA LYS A 150 39.32 5.22 -6.01
C LYS A 150 39.38 3.89 -6.79
N LYS A 151 38.25 3.43 -7.34
CA LYS A 151 38.27 2.40 -8.38
C LYS A 151 38.84 3.01 -9.65
N LEU A 152 40.04 2.55 -9.99
CA LEU A 152 40.71 2.73 -11.27
C LEU A 152 39.78 2.19 -12.37
N LYS A 153 39.22 3.07 -13.22
CA LYS A 153 38.69 2.66 -14.52
C LYS A 153 39.91 2.44 -15.43
N LYS A 154 40.23 1.16 -15.66
CA LYS A 154 41.06 0.76 -16.80
C LYS A 154 40.31 1.12 -18.07
N ASN A 155 40.93 1.96 -18.89
CA ASN A 155 40.63 2.03 -20.32
C ASN A 155 41.12 0.73 -20.96
N THR A 156 40.27 0.13 -21.78
CA THR A 156 40.69 -0.79 -22.83
C THR A 156 39.86 -0.43 -24.06
N GLU A 157 40.58 0.11 -25.04
CA GLU A 157 40.39 0.11 -26.50
C GLU A 157 38.96 0.19 -27.08
#